data_AF-A0A1J0GJJ3-F1
#
_entry.id   AF-A0A1J0GJJ3-F1
#
_cell.length_a   1.000
_cell.length_b   1.000
_cell.length_c   1.000
_cell.angle_alpha   90.00
_cell.angle_beta   90.00
_cell.angle_gamma   90.00
#
_symmetry.space_group_name_H-M   'P 1'
#
loop_
_entity.id
_entity.type
_entity.pdbx_description
1 polymer ?
#
loop_
_entity_poly.entity_id
_entity_poly.type
_entity_poly.pdbx_seq_one_letter_code
_entity_poly.pdbx_strand_id
1 'polypeptide(L)'
;MGLFSKKDNDGNIEMAAKHTSGLEAMYLKDIMIYATWNESKRSIIFKNKTYTKKQIEQTVNLSIDKIKRIGIISEKEIIEHNKSVGGRAVAGGLLLGPLGLLVGGMSGIGKNKTTKIKMFMIINYDEDRVITLELPLIPINSNKLTLAVRAHLNLPNEITL
;
A
#
# COMPACT_ATOMS: atom_id res chain seq x y z
N MET A 1 20.49 -3.01 -17.07
CA MET A 1 20.23 -3.23 -15.63
C MET A 1 19.93 -1.88 -14.99
N GLY A 2 18.72 -1.67 -14.45
CA GLY A 2 18.28 -0.35 -13.95
C GLY A 2 18.53 -0.18 -12.44
N LEU A 3 19.41 0.76 -12.11
CA LEU A 3 20.04 1.04 -10.80
C LEU A 3 19.11 1.39 -9.62
N PHE A 4 17.79 1.33 -9.77
CA PHE A 4 16.86 1.97 -8.83
C PHE A 4 15.68 1.10 -8.41
N SER A 5 15.72 -0.21 -8.69
CA SER A 5 14.61 -1.11 -8.35
C SER A 5 15.10 -2.28 -7.51
N LYS A 6 14.77 -2.27 -6.22
CA LYS A 6 14.91 -3.44 -5.35
C LYS A 6 14.08 -4.59 -5.93
N LYS A 7 14.71 -5.75 -6.05
CA LYS A 7 14.09 -7.01 -6.45
C LYS A 7 14.27 -8.03 -5.34
N ASP A 8 13.39 -9.01 -5.26
CA ASP A 8 13.64 -10.17 -4.41
C ASP A 8 14.71 -11.10 -5.03
N ASN A 9 15.03 -12.20 -4.34
CA ASN A 9 16.00 -13.19 -4.80
C ASN A 9 15.58 -13.88 -6.11
N ASP A 10 14.28 -13.89 -6.41
CA ASP A 10 13.70 -14.46 -7.63
C ASP A 10 13.59 -13.41 -8.76
N GLY A 11 14.06 -12.18 -8.55
CA GLY A 11 14.08 -11.11 -9.55
C GLY A 11 12.76 -10.36 -9.71
N ASN A 12 11.76 -10.64 -8.87
CA ASN A 12 10.46 -9.98 -8.81
C ASN A 12 10.57 -8.56 -8.24
N ILE A 13 9.62 -7.68 -8.57
CA ILE A 13 9.58 -6.31 -8.04
C ILE A 13 9.19 -6.37 -6.55
N GLU A 14 10.09 -5.91 -5.67
CA GLU A 14 9.86 -5.86 -4.23
C GLU A 14 9.91 -4.41 -3.74
N MET A 15 8.91 -3.97 -2.98
CA MET A 15 8.95 -2.70 -2.26
C MET A 15 8.97 -2.93 -0.76
N ALA A 16 9.61 -2.01 -0.03
CA ALA A 16 9.50 -1.94 1.41
C ALA A 16 8.43 -0.89 1.74
N ALA A 17 7.49 -1.21 2.64
CA ALA A 17 6.47 -0.29 3.11
C ALA A 17 6.17 -0.56 4.58
N LYS A 18 5.62 0.43 5.29
CA LYS A 18 5.20 0.27 6.67
C LYS A 18 3.73 -0.15 6.70
N HIS A 19 3.42 -1.25 7.37
CA HIS A 19 2.05 -1.74 7.48
C HIS A 19 1.23 -0.86 8.43
N THR A 20 0.08 -0.36 7.95
CA THR A 20 -0.80 0.48 8.77
C THR A 20 -2.13 -0.23 9.11
N SER A 21 -2.74 -0.93 8.15
CA SER A 21 -4.01 -1.66 8.36
C SER A 21 -4.27 -2.73 7.29
N GLY A 22 -5.19 -3.66 7.56
CA GLY A 22 -5.77 -4.62 6.60
C GLY A 22 -4.96 -5.89 6.32
N LEU A 23 -3.94 -6.18 7.13
CA LEU A 23 -3.23 -7.46 7.11
C LEU A 23 -3.37 -8.08 8.50
N GLU A 24 -4.56 -8.58 8.83
CA GLU A 24 -4.90 -9.06 10.18
C GLU A 24 -4.03 -10.27 10.60
N ALA A 25 -3.56 -11.05 9.62
CA ALA A 25 -2.61 -12.14 9.85
C ALA A 25 -1.20 -11.67 10.25
N MET A 26 -0.87 -10.39 10.00
CA MET A 26 0.35 -9.74 10.50
C MET A 26 0.01 -8.98 11.78
N TYR A 27 0.26 -9.62 12.92
CA TYR A 27 -0.14 -9.14 14.26
C TYR A 27 0.48 -7.81 14.70
N LEU A 28 1.48 -7.30 13.99
CA LEU A 28 2.20 -6.09 14.38
C LEU A 28 1.80 -4.95 13.45
N LYS A 29 1.18 -3.91 14.00
CA LYS A 29 0.96 -2.64 13.32
C LYS A 29 2.26 -1.82 13.33
N ASP A 30 2.44 -0.94 12.36
CA ASP A 30 3.56 0.01 12.27
C ASP A 30 4.95 -0.61 12.02
N ILE A 31 5.00 -1.86 11.57
CA ILE A 31 6.24 -2.57 11.19
C ILE A 31 6.58 -2.36 9.71
N MET A 32 7.87 -2.51 9.39
CA MET A 32 8.32 -2.59 8.00
C MET A 32 8.00 -3.97 7.41
N ILE A 33 7.31 -3.98 6.28
CA ILE A 33 7.03 -5.17 5.50
C ILE A 33 7.60 -5.02 4.09
N TYR A 34 7.76 -6.15 3.41
CA TYR A 34 8.10 -6.20 2.00
C TYR A 34 6.88 -6.69 1.22
N ALA A 35 6.47 -5.93 0.21
CA ALA A 35 5.44 -6.33 -0.74
C ALA A 35 6.10 -6.65 -2.07
N THR A 36 5.91 -7.88 -2.54
CA THR A 36 6.52 -8.38 -3.78
C THR A 36 5.42 -8.74 -4.78
N TRP A 37 5.51 -8.21 -5.99
CA TRP A 37 4.67 -8.67 -7.10
C TRP A 37 5.25 -9.93 -7.71
N ASN A 38 4.56 -11.06 -7.57
CA ASN A 38 4.94 -12.32 -8.22
C ASN A 38 4.07 -12.55 -9.45
N GLU A 39 4.69 -12.45 -10.63
CA GLU A 39 4.00 -12.56 -11.92
C GLU A 39 3.51 -13.99 -12.20
N SER A 40 4.34 -14.99 -11.91
CA SER A 40 4.02 -16.41 -12.13
C SER A 40 2.82 -16.88 -11.29
N LYS A 41 2.72 -16.42 -10.04
CA LYS A 41 1.61 -16.73 -9.13
C LYS A 41 0.45 -15.76 -9.25
N ARG A 42 0.59 -14.70 -10.06
CA ARG A 42 -0.37 -13.60 -10.20
C ARG A 42 -0.83 -13.07 -8.83
N SER A 43 0.13 -12.75 -7.96
CA SER A 43 -0.18 -12.41 -6.57
C SER A 43 0.79 -11.40 -5.97
N ILE A 44 0.28 -10.57 -5.05
CA ILE A 44 1.12 -9.75 -4.17
C ILE A 44 1.43 -10.55 -2.91
N ILE A 45 2.72 -10.71 -2.61
CA ILE A 45 3.20 -11.42 -1.44
C ILE A 45 3.72 -10.39 -0.44
N PHE A 46 3.13 -10.35 0.76
CA PHE A 46 3.59 -9.54 1.87
C PHE A 46 4.43 -10.39 2.81
N LYS A 47 5.62 -9.91 3.15
CA LYS A 47 6.55 -10.57 4.06
C LYS A 47 7.00 -9.62 5.17
N ASN A 48 6.99 -10.11 6.39
CA ASN A 48 7.68 -9.48 7.51
C ASN A 48 8.96 -10.27 7.81
N LYS A 49 10.12 -9.60 7.82
CA LYS A 49 11.38 -10.16 8.33
C LYS A 49 11.54 -9.74 9.79
N THR A 50 10.90 -10.47 10.71
CA THR A 50 11.09 -10.26 12.14
C THR A 50 12.34 -10.99 12.61
N TYR A 51 13.33 -10.25 13.10
CA TYR A 51 14.62 -10.76 13.60
C TYR A 51 14.54 -11.28 15.04
N THR A 52 13.46 -11.98 15.42
CA THR A 52 13.44 -12.67 16.71
C THR A 52 14.11 -14.04 16.53
N LYS A 53 14.81 -14.55 17.56
CA LYS A 53 15.51 -15.86 17.55
C LYS A 53 14.67 -17.04 17.05
N LYS A 54 13.34 -16.89 17.06
CA LYS A 54 12.37 -17.78 16.42
C LYS A 54 11.91 -17.12 15.12
N GLN A 55 12.52 -17.48 14.00
CA GLN A 55 12.16 -17.00 12.66
C GLN A 55 10.73 -17.45 12.31
N ILE A 56 9.74 -16.64 12.65
CA ILE A 56 8.36 -16.85 12.18
C ILE A 56 8.19 -15.91 10.99
N GLU A 57 8.49 -16.41 9.78
CA GLU A 57 8.23 -15.67 8.54
C GLU A 57 6.72 -15.57 8.34
N GLN A 58 6.14 -14.42 8.68
CA GLN A 58 4.75 -14.14 8.36
C GLN A 58 4.67 -13.75 6.88
N THR A 59 4.08 -14.65 6.10
CA THR A 59 3.81 -14.42 4.68
C THR A 59 2.31 -14.38 4.44
N VAL A 60 1.83 -13.29 3.86
CA VAL A 60 0.45 -13.17 3.40
C VAL A 60 0.46 -13.10 1.88
N ASN A 61 -0.33 -13.95 1.23
CA ASN A 61 -0.46 -13.97 -0.22
C ASN A 61 -1.84 -13.43 -0.62
N LEU A 62 -1.85 -12.38 -1.45
CA LEU A 62 -3.05 -11.80 -2.03
C LEU A 62 -3.09 -12.07 -3.54
N SER A 63 -3.96 -12.98 -3.96
CA SER A 63 -4.19 -13.25 -5.39
C SER A 63 -4.74 -12.02 -6.11
N ILE A 64 -4.32 -11.82 -7.36
CA ILE A 64 -4.80 -10.72 -8.21
C ILE A 64 -6.32 -10.74 -8.37
N ASP A 65 -6.95 -11.91 -8.38
CA ASP A 65 -8.39 -12.06 -8.62
C ASP A 65 -9.25 -11.47 -7.48
N LYS A 66 -8.64 -11.36 -6.29
CA LYS A 66 -9.27 -10.71 -5.13
C LYS A 66 -9.11 -9.20 -5.18
N ILE A 67 -8.09 -8.69 -5.88
CA ILE A 67 -7.81 -7.26 -5.94
C ILE A 67 -8.80 -6.61 -6.88
N LYS A 68 -9.57 -5.66 -6.35
CA LYS A 68 -10.50 -4.85 -7.13
C LYS A 68 -9.84 -3.58 -7.63
N ARG A 69 -9.07 -2.93 -6.75
CA ARG A 69 -8.34 -1.69 -7.08
C ARG A 69 -7.04 -1.58 -6.29
N ILE A 70 -6.09 -0.86 -6.87
CA ILE A 70 -4.84 -0.49 -6.23
C ILE A 70 -4.42 0.91 -6.68
N GLY A 71 -3.88 1.71 -5.77
CA GLY A 71 -3.39 3.05 -6.09
C GLY A 71 -2.51 3.64 -5.01
N ILE A 72 -1.85 4.76 -5.33
CA ILE A 72 -1.03 5.51 -4.39
C ILE A 72 -1.67 6.89 -4.21
N ILE A 73 -1.83 7.29 -2.96
CA ILE A 73 -2.47 8.55 -2.58
C ILE A 73 -1.64 9.26 -1.50
N SER A 74 -1.50 10.57 -1.61
CA SER A 74 -0.83 11.37 -0.59
C SER A 74 -1.75 11.72 0.58
N GLU A 75 -1.16 11.99 1.74
CA GLU A 75 -1.88 12.55 2.90
C GLU A 75 -2.70 13.80 2.53
N LYS A 76 -2.14 14.65 1.67
CA LYS A 76 -2.82 15.86 1.20
C LYS A 76 -4.07 15.53 0.39
N GLU A 77 -3.97 14.63 -0.58
CA GLU A 77 -5.11 14.15 -1.37
C GLU A 77 -6.17 13.50 -0.47
N ILE A 78 -5.77 12.69 0.51
CA ILE A 78 -6.70 12.09 1.48
C ILE A 78 -7.46 13.18 2.25
N ILE A 79 -6.77 14.22 2.74
CA ILE A 79 -7.40 15.34 3.45
C ILE A 79 -8.35 16.09 2.53
N GLU A 80 -7.97 16.35 1.28
CA GLU A 80 -8.81 17.03 0.29
C GLU A 80 -10.06 16.23 -0.05
N HIS A 81 -9.93 14.93 -0.29
CA HIS A 81 -11.06 14.03 -0.57
C HIS A 81 -11.97 13.83 0.66
N ASN A 82 -11.42 13.85 1.88
CA ASN A 82 -12.23 13.72 3.10
C ASN A 82 -13.10 14.94 3.42
N LYS A 83 -12.83 16.11 2.84
CA LYS A 83 -13.62 17.34 3.10
C LYS A 83 -15.05 17.26 2.59
N SER A 84 -15.34 16.42 1.59
CA SER A 84 -16.68 16.30 1.00
C SER A 84 -17.25 14.89 1.13
N VAL A 85 -18.58 14.77 1.19
CA VAL A 85 -19.27 13.47 1.22
C VAL A 85 -19.00 12.67 -0.06
N GLY A 86 -18.96 13.34 -1.21
CA GLY A 86 -18.61 12.73 -2.50
C GLY A 86 -17.13 12.34 -2.62
N GLY A 87 -16.21 13.14 -2.10
CA GLY A 87 -14.77 12.82 -2.10
C GLY A 87 -14.43 11.61 -1.24
N ARG A 88 -15.19 11.36 -0.16
CA ARG A 88 -15.11 10.14 0.65
C ARG A 88 -15.52 8.87 -0.11
N ALA A 89 -16.36 9.01 -1.13
CA ALA A 89 -16.85 7.91 -1.96
C ALA A 89 -16.05 7.73 -3.28
N VAL A 90 -15.36 8.77 -3.75
CA VAL A 90 -14.82 8.84 -5.12
C VAL A 90 -13.40 9.41 -5.14
N ALA A 91 -12.50 8.88 -4.31
CA ALA A 91 -11.08 9.00 -4.58
C ALA A 91 -10.72 7.99 -5.69
N GLY A 92 -11.17 8.27 -6.94
CA GLY A 92 -11.10 7.40 -8.14
C GLY A 92 -11.43 5.93 -7.92
N GLY A 93 -12.47 5.69 -7.13
CA GLY A 93 -12.99 4.36 -6.83
C GLY A 93 -12.22 3.59 -5.76
N LEU A 94 -11.17 4.17 -5.15
CA LEU A 94 -10.51 3.57 -3.99
C LEU A 94 -11.36 3.76 -2.73
N LEU A 95 -11.58 2.68 -1.98
CA LEU A 95 -12.20 2.76 -0.66
C LEU A 95 -11.17 3.30 0.34
N LEU A 96 -11.33 4.56 0.77
CA LEU A 96 -10.44 5.24 1.70
C LEU A 96 -10.83 5.06 3.19
N GLY A 97 -11.86 4.26 3.49
CA GLY A 97 -12.48 4.18 4.83
C GLY A 97 -11.49 4.17 6.00
N PRO A 98 -10.54 3.20 6.07
CA PRO A 98 -9.54 3.16 7.15
C PRO A 98 -8.58 4.34 7.14
N LEU A 99 -8.18 4.82 5.95
CA LEU A 99 -7.27 5.95 5.81
C LEU A 99 -7.87 7.26 6.31
N GLY A 100 -9.16 7.51 6.08
CA GLY A 100 -9.81 8.74 6.54
C GLY A 100 -9.81 8.87 8.05
N LEU A 101 -9.98 7.74 8.76
CA LEU A 101 -9.84 7.68 10.21
C LEU A 101 -8.38 7.81 10.66
N LEU A 102 -7.44 7.17 9.96
CA LEU A 102 -6.01 7.24 10.29
C LEU A 102 -5.47 8.67 10.14
N VAL A 103 -5.73 9.33 9.01
CA VAL A 103 -5.30 10.71 8.75
C VAL A 103 -6.07 11.70 9.63
N GLY A 104 -7.37 11.48 9.87
CA GLY A 104 -8.17 12.29 10.79
C GLY A 104 -7.64 12.23 12.24
N GLY A 105 -7.26 11.05 12.72
CA GLY A 105 -6.66 10.86 14.04
C GLY A 105 -5.23 11.42 14.14
N MET A 106 -4.43 11.28 13.08
CA MET A 106 -3.07 11.84 13.03
C MET A 106 -3.08 13.38 12.93
N SER A 107 -4.09 13.98 12.31
CA SER A 107 -4.24 15.44 12.23
C SER A 107 -4.51 16.10 13.60
N GLY A 108 -5.08 15.35 14.55
CA GLY A 108 -5.31 15.81 15.93
C GLY A 108 -4.07 15.77 16.84
N ILE A 109 -3.04 15.00 16.47
CA ILE A 109 -1.81 14.82 17.28
C ILE A 109 -0.75 15.80 16.76
N GLY A 110 -0.71 16.99 17.37
CA GLY A 110 0.43 17.92 17.45
C GLY A 110 1.35 18.05 16.23
N LYS A 111 1.29 19.21 15.57
CA LYS A 111 2.20 19.70 14.52
C LYS A 111 3.70 19.45 14.84
N ASN A 112 4.26 18.32 14.42
CA ASN A 112 5.70 18.20 14.23
C ASN A 112 6.02 18.50 12.76
N LYS A 113 6.51 19.73 12.57
CA LYS A 113 6.89 20.37 11.30
C LYS A 113 8.05 19.64 10.60
N THR A 114 7.78 18.48 10.02
CA THR A 114 8.54 18.06 8.84
C THR A 114 7.55 17.88 7.71
N THR A 115 7.65 18.78 6.72
CA THR A 115 6.85 18.89 5.50
C THR A 115 7.09 17.70 4.57
N LYS A 116 7.09 16.48 5.09
CA LYS A 116 7.25 15.26 4.33
C LYS A 116 5.85 14.79 3.98
N ILE A 117 5.45 15.05 2.75
CA ILE A 117 4.21 14.52 2.17
C ILE A 117 4.27 13.00 2.34
N LYS A 118 3.41 12.46 3.21
CA LYS A 118 3.29 11.01 3.37
C LYS A 118 2.51 10.46 2.19
N MET A 119 2.97 9.33 1.66
CA MET A 119 2.28 8.60 0.61
C MET A 119 1.83 7.26 1.14
N PHE A 120 0.66 6.83 0.69
CA PHE A 120 0.04 5.59 1.09
C PHE A 120 -0.30 4.78 -0.15
N MET A 121 0.02 3.48 -0.13
CA MET A 121 -0.52 2.52 -1.07
C MET A 121 -1.79 1.91 -0.51
N ILE A 122 -2.83 1.87 -1.35
CA ILE A 122 -4.15 1.33 -1.03
C ILE A 122 -4.45 0.19 -1.97
N ILE A 123 -4.85 -0.93 -1.38
CA ILE A 123 -5.25 -2.13 -2.11
C ILE A 123 -6.65 -2.50 -1.61
N ASN A 124 -7.64 -2.33 -2.47
CA ASN A 124 -9.00 -2.81 -2.22
C ASN A 124 -9.10 -4.24 -2.72
N TYR A 125 -9.51 -5.13 -1.83
CA TYR A 125 -9.63 -6.55 -2.12
C TYR A 125 -10.90 -7.12 -1.49
N ASP A 126 -11.37 -8.24 -2.04
CA ASP A 126 -12.71 -8.76 -1.76
C ASP A 126 -13.77 -7.63 -1.95
N GLU A 127 -14.89 -7.64 -1.21
CA GLU A 127 -15.95 -6.63 -1.39
C GLU A 127 -15.63 -5.30 -0.70
N ASP A 128 -15.24 -5.33 0.58
CA ASP A 128 -15.08 -4.10 1.40
C ASP A 128 -13.76 -4.04 2.17
N ARG A 129 -12.77 -4.88 1.82
CA ARG A 129 -11.51 -4.94 2.57
C ARG A 129 -10.44 -4.06 1.95
N VAL A 130 -9.62 -3.47 2.81
CA VAL A 130 -8.63 -2.46 2.42
C VAL A 130 -7.32 -2.70 3.15
N ILE A 131 -6.26 -2.99 2.39
CA ILE A 131 -4.89 -2.95 2.89
C ILE A 131 -4.35 -1.54 2.71
N THR A 132 -3.73 -1.02 3.77
CA THR A 132 -3.11 0.31 3.79
C THR A 132 -1.65 0.20 4.20
N LEU A 133 -0.76 0.71 3.34
CA LEU A 133 0.68 0.71 3.54
C LEU A 133 1.23 2.13 3.42
N GLU A 134 1.96 2.60 4.43
CA GLU A 134 2.71 3.87 4.36
C GLU A 134 4.02 3.63 3.58
N LEU A 135 4.25 4.45 2.55
CA LEU A 135 5.39 4.32 1.66
C LEU A 135 6.57 5.17 2.15
N PRO A 136 7.82 4.71 1.95
CA PRO A 136 8.99 5.56 2.14
C PRO A 136 9.01 6.70 1.11
N LEU A 137 9.75 7.77 1.41
CA LEU A 137 9.81 9.03 0.65
C LEU A 137 10.08 8.89 -0.86
N ILE A 138 10.68 7.78 -1.31
CA ILE A 138 11.04 7.55 -2.71
C ILE A 138 10.29 6.28 -3.19
N PRO A 139 9.12 6.42 -3.84
CA PRO A 139 8.22 5.31 -4.15
C PRO A 139 8.54 4.60 -5.48
N ILE A 140 9.80 4.55 -5.92
CA ILE A 140 10.16 4.04 -7.27
C ILE A 140 9.60 2.62 -7.48
N ASN A 141 9.76 1.74 -6.50
CA ASN A 141 9.25 0.38 -6.57
C ASN A 141 7.75 0.26 -6.31
N SER A 142 7.21 1.15 -5.47
CA SER A 142 5.77 1.20 -5.21
C SER A 142 5.00 1.56 -6.48
N ASN A 143 5.51 2.51 -7.27
CA ASN A 143 4.95 2.88 -8.58
C ASN A 143 5.02 1.70 -9.56
N LYS A 144 6.19 1.05 -9.67
CA LYS A 144 6.37 -0.11 -10.56
C LYS A 144 5.46 -1.28 -10.18
N LEU A 145 5.36 -1.59 -8.89
CA LEU A 145 4.47 -2.64 -8.39
C LEU A 145 3.01 -2.29 -8.70
N THR A 146 2.60 -1.06 -8.41
CA THR A 146 1.22 -0.60 -8.67
C THR A 146 0.88 -0.68 -10.16
N LEU A 147 1.76 -0.21 -11.04
CA LEU A 147 1.57 -0.31 -12.50
C LEU A 147 1.50 -1.76 -12.98
N ALA A 148 2.38 -2.64 -12.47
CA ALA A 148 2.39 -4.05 -12.84
C ALA A 148 1.06 -4.73 -12.47
N VAL A 149 0.54 -4.48 -11.26
CA VAL A 149 -0.75 -5.00 -10.80
C VAL A 149 -1.91 -4.42 -11.62
N ARG A 150 -1.91 -3.10 -11.88
CA ARG A 150 -2.97 -2.43 -12.65
C ARG A 150 -3.07 -2.95 -14.08
N ALA A 151 -1.95 -3.22 -14.74
CA ALA A 151 -1.91 -3.81 -16.07
C ALA A 151 -2.63 -5.17 -16.11
N HIS A 152 -2.46 -5.99 -15.06
CA HIS A 152 -3.14 -7.29 -14.95
C HIS A 152 -4.63 -7.19 -14.60
N LEU A 153 -5.05 -6.06 -14.03
CA LEU A 153 -6.45 -5.76 -13.69
C LEU A 153 -7.18 -4.97 -14.80
N ASN A 154 -6.51 -4.66 -15.92
CA ASN A 154 -7.02 -3.76 -16.96
C ASN A 154 -7.48 -2.38 -16.42
N LEU A 155 -6.77 -1.87 -15.41
CA LEU A 155 -7.02 -0.54 -14.84
C LEU A 155 -6.19 0.52 -15.58
N PRO A 156 -6.66 1.78 -15.69
CA PRO A 156 -5.92 2.86 -16.35
C PRO A 156 -4.55 3.10 -15.68
N ASN A 157 -3.57 3.61 -16.42
CA ASN A 157 -2.17 3.75 -15.95
C ASN A 157 -1.91 4.95 -15.02
N GLU A 158 -2.96 5.68 -14.64
CA GLU A 158 -2.87 6.79 -13.68
C GLU A 158 -2.70 6.23 -12.27
N ILE A 159 -1.52 6.44 -11.68
CA ILE A 159 -1.13 5.88 -10.37
C ILE A 159 -1.72 6.73 -9.22
N THR A 160 -1.86 8.03 -9.48
CA THR A 160 -2.55 9.04 -8.68
C THR A 160 -3.95 9.26 -9.20
N LEU A 161 -4.79 9.86 -8.34
CA LEU A 161 -6.15 10.24 -8.65
C LEU A 161 -6.26 11.57 -9.38
#